data_AF-A0A974KAQ6-F1
#
_entry.id   AF-A0A974KAQ6-F1
#
_cell.length_a   1.000
_cell.length_b   1.000
_cell.length_c   1.000
_cell.angle_alpha   90.00
_cell.angle_beta   90.00
_cell.angle_gamma   90.00
#
_symmetry.space_group_name_H-M   'P 1'
#
loop_
_entity.id
_entity.type
_entity.pdbx_description
1 polymer ?
#
loop_
_entity_poly.entity_id
_entity_poly.type
_entity_poly.pdbx_seq_one_letter_code
_entity_poly.pdbx_strand_id
1 'polypeptide(L)' 'MAKLMTSLAQCSQRMTWGERRVAQRLESHLGDDCLIWYDIPVGRQYQHPDFVIIDPSSGLIFLEVKDWRRNT' A
#
# COMPACT_ATOMS: atom_id res chain seq x y z
N MET A 1 -8.11 12.99 3.67
CA MET A 1 -7.60 11.63 3.89
C MET A 1 -6.40 11.38 2.99
N ALA A 2 -5.43 10.56 3.40
CA ALA A 2 -4.31 10.18 2.53
C ALA A 2 -4.84 9.61 1.20
N LYS A 3 -4.21 10.02 0.09
CA LYS A 3 -4.68 9.65 -1.24
C LYS A 3 -3.81 8.56 -1.81
N LEU A 4 -4.42 7.43 -2.14
CA LEU A 4 -3.77 6.42 -2.95
C LEU A 4 -3.62 6.97 -4.37
N MET A 5 -2.36 7.14 -4.80
CA MET A 5 -2.03 7.74 -6.09
C MET A 5 -2.36 6.80 -7.24
N THR A 6 -2.36 5.50 -6.98
CA THR A 6 -2.90 4.47 -7.87
C THR A 6 -4.39 4.30 -7.58
N SER A 7 -5.24 4.22 -8.61
CA SER A 7 -6.68 4.09 -8.38
C SER A 7 -6.99 2.74 -7.75
N LEU A 8 -7.49 2.74 -6.50
CA LEU A 8 -7.97 1.54 -5.81
C LEU A 8 -8.97 0.74 -6.66
N ALA A 9 -9.85 1.41 -7.41
CA ALA A 9 -10.80 0.75 -8.28
C ALA A 9 -10.10 -0.04 -9.40
N GLN A 10 -9.01 0.49 -9.96
CA GLN A 10 -8.23 -0.16 -11.01
C GLN A 10 -7.34 -1.29 -10.47
N CYS A 11 -6.85 -1.17 -9.24
CA CYS A 11 -5.96 -2.17 -8.62
C CYS A 11 -6.70 -3.25 -7.81
N SER A 12 -7.99 -3.04 -7.48
CA SER A 12 -8.77 -3.93 -6.61
C SER A 12 -8.86 -5.38 -7.07
N GLN A 13 -8.74 -5.64 -8.37
CA GLN A 13 -8.75 -7.01 -8.93
C GLN A 13 -7.41 -7.73 -8.74
N ARG A 14 -6.31 -7.00 -8.54
CA ARG A 14 -4.96 -7.55 -8.34
C ARG A 14 -4.62 -7.73 -6.86
N MET A 15 -5.29 -6.97 -6.00
CA MET A 15 -5.07 -6.99 -4.55
C MET A 15 -5.52 -8.31 -3.92
N THR A 16 -4.68 -8.84 -3.04
CA THR A 16 -5.12 -9.86 -2.07
C THR A 16 -6.13 -9.27 -1.07
N TRP A 17 -6.78 -10.14 -0.29
CA TRP A 17 -7.74 -9.68 0.73
C TRP A 17 -7.06 -8.85 1.81
N GLY A 18 -5.85 -9.23 2.23
CA GLY A 18 -5.03 -8.48 3.16
C GLY A 18 -4.62 -7.13 2.61
N GLU A 19 -4.09 -7.09 1.40
CA GLU A 19 -3.69 -5.83 0.74
C GLU A 19 -4.87 -4.88 0.61
N ARG A 20 -6.03 -5.37 0.18
CA ARG A 20 -7.24 -4.55 0.07
C ARG A 20 -7.64 -3.95 1.41
N ARG A 21 -7.59 -4.74 2.49
CA ARG A 21 -7.90 -4.27 3.84
C ARG A 21 -6.88 -3.23 4.32
N VAL A 22 -5.59 -3.45 4.04
CA VAL A 22 -4.51 -2.52 4.38
C VAL A 22 -4.69 -1.20 3.62
N ALA A 23 -4.92 -1.23 2.32
CA ALA A 23 -5.12 -0.04 1.50
C ALA A 23 -6.27 0.85 2.02
N GLN A 24 -7.40 0.25 2.38
CA GLN A 24 -8.53 0.97 2.98
C GLN A 24 -8.18 1.62 4.33
N ARG A 25 -7.33 0.98 5.14
CA ARG A 25 -6.89 1.52 6.43
C ARG A 25 -5.88 2.63 6.26
N LEU A 26 -4.96 2.48 5.32
CA LEU A 26 -3.99 3.50 4.95
C LEU A 26 -4.71 4.78 4.48
N GLU A 27 -5.68 4.69 3.58
CA GLU A 27 -6.46 5.86 3.16
C GLU A 27 -7.22 6.51 4.33
N SER A 28 -7.84 5.73 5.21
CA SER A 28 -8.69 6.27 6.28
C SER A 28 -7.93 6.79 7.50
N HIS A 29 -6.70 6.34 7.76
CA HIS A 29 -5.96 6.64 8.99
C HIS A 29 -4.71 7.50 8.78
N LEU A 30 -4.17 7.55 7.56
CA LEU A 30 -3.04 8.45 7.27
C LEU A 30 -3.54 9.85 6.91
N GLY A 31 -2.72 10.83 7.28
CA GLY A 31 -2.97 12.24 6.98
C GLY A 31 -2.88 12.56 5.48
N ASP A 32 -3.48 13.67 5.09
CA ASP A 32 -3.66 14.07 3.69
C ASP A 32 -2.33 14.33 2.96
N ASP A 33 -1.28 14.61 3.74
CA ASP A 33 0.08 14.85 3.25
C ASP A 33 0.85 13.55 2.98
N CYS A 34 0.27 12.37 3.27
CA CYS A 34 0.85 11.08 2.95
C CYS A 34 0.58 10.70 1.49
N LEU A 35 1.64 10.28 0.79
CA LEU A 35 1.55 9.73 -0.56
C LEU A 35 1.68 8.21 -0.52
N ILE A 36 0.78 7.51 -1.18
CA ILE A 36 0.70 6.06 -1.14
C ILE A 36 0.62 5.50 -2.56
N TRP A 37 1.52 4.58 -2.89
CA TRP A 37 1.50 3.79 -4.11
C TRP A 37 1.37 2.31 -3.80
N TYR A 38 0.70 1.59 -4.69
CA TYR A 38 0.52 0.14 -4.62
C TYR A 38 1.17 -0.51 -5.85
N ASP A 39 1.94 -1.58 -5.62
CA ASP A 39 2.57 -2.41 -6.67
C ASP A 39 3.28 -1.60 -7.78
N ILE A 40 4.14 -0.65 -7.39
CA ILE A 40 4.97 0.12 -8.32
C ILE A 40 6.40 -0.42 -8.33
N PRO A 41 7.09 -0.41 -9.49
CA PRO A 41 8.49 -0.79 -9.55
C PRO A 41 9.38 0.25 -8.83
N VAL A 42 10.28 -0.23 -7.98
CA VAL A 42 11.20 0.60 -7.20
C VAL A 42 12.64 0.15 -7.41
N GLY A 43 13.54 1.13 -7.53
CA GLY A 43 14.97 0.92 -7.65
C GLY A 43 15.40 0.33 -9.00
N ARG A 44 16.70 0.09 -9.14
CA ARG A 44 17.31 -0.39 -10.40
C ARG A 44 16.93 -1.83 -10.75
N GLN A 45 16.49 -2.59 -9.75
CA GLN A 45 16.09 -3.99 -9.90
C GLN A 45 14.59 -4.16 -10.17
N TYR A 46 13.82 -3.06 -10.28
CA TYR A 46 12.37 -3.10 -10.50
C TYR A 46 11.68 -4.02 -9.48
N GLN A 47 11.98 -3.83 -8.20
CA GLN A 47 11.28 -4.58 -7.15
C GLN A 47 9.88 -3.99 -6.97
N HIS A 48 8.90 -4.85 -6.73
CA HIS A 48 7.49 -4.49 -6.59
C HIS A 48 7.04 -4.73 -5.16
N PRO A 49 7.32 -3.80 -4.23
CA PRO A 49 6.75 -3.89 -2.89
C PRO A 49 5.24 -3.67 -2.92
N ASP A 50 4.52 -4.29 -1.98
CA ASP A 50 3.04 -4.19 -1.96
C ASP A 50 2.59 -2.73 -1.82
N PHE A 51 3.19 -1.97 -0.90
CA PHE A 51 2.97 -0.52 -0.78
C PHE A 51 4.26 0.27 -0.60
N VAL A 52 4.29 1.45 -1.22
CA VAL A 52 5.28 2.50 -0.99
C VAL A 52 4.56 3.69 -0.39
N ILE A 53 4.99 4.14 0.79
CA ILE A 53 4.38 5.25 1.52
C ILE A 53 5.44 6.31 1.77
N ILE A 54 5.11 7.57 1.48
CA ILE A 54 5.91 8.73 1.90
C ILE A 54 5.06 9.50 2.90
N ASP A 55 5.52 9.55 4.15
CA ASP A 55 4.94 10.33 5.24
C ASP A 55 5.94 11.41 5.68
N PRO A 56 5.55 12.70 5.76
CA PRO A 56 6.46 13.76 6.19
C PRO A 56 7.08 13.54 7.57
N SER A 57 6.40 12.82 8.47
CA SER A 57 6.87 12.59 9.85
C SER A 57 7.77 11.36 9.98
N SER A 58 7.50 10.32 9.18
CA SER A 58 8.14 9.00 9.30
C SER A 58 9.09 8.67 8.14
N GLY A 59 9.07 9.45 7.07
CA GLY A 59 9.90 9.27 5.88
C GLY A 59 9.32 8.27 4.87
N LEU A 60 10.20 7.52 4.21
CA LEU A 60 9.85 6.53 3.18
C LEU A 60 9.69 5.15 3.80
N ILE A 61 8.53 4.53 3.57
CA ILE A 61 8.17 3.22 4.11
C ILE A 61 7.83 2.27 2.96
N PHE A 62 8.42 1.09 3.00
CA PHE A 62 8.03 -0.06 2.19
C PHE A 62 7.24 -1.03 3.07
N LEU A 63 6.01 -1.35 2.68
CA LEU A 63 5.14 -2.21 3.45
C LEU A 63 4.78 -3.45 2.63
N GLU A 64 5.12 -4.61 3.20
CA GLU A 64 4.78 -5.93 2.67
C GLU A 64 3.62 -6.52 3.46
N VAL A 65 2.60 -6.99 2.76
CA VAL A 65 1.43 -7.63 3.34
C VAL A 65 1.50 -9.12 3.08
N LYS A 66 1.28 -9.91 4.13
CA LYS A 66 1.18 -11.37 4.02
C LYS A 66 -0.14 -11.81 4.65
N ASP A 67 -0.97 -12.43 3.84
CA ASP A 67 -2.22 -13.03 4.31
C ASP A 67 -1.91 -14.26 5.15
N TRP A 68 -2.37 -14.26 6.40
CA TRP A 68 -2.26 -15.40 7.29
C TRP A 68 -3.65 -16.02 7.47
N ARG A 69 -3.71 -17.33 7.30
CA ARG A 69 -4.86 -18.14 7.71
C ARG A 69 -4.42 -18.98 8.90
N ARG A 70 -5.26 -19.08 9.92
CA ARG A 70 -5.09 -20.13 10.93
C ARG A 70 -5.37 -21.44 10.21
N ASN A 71 -4.31 -22.20 9.89
CA ASN A 71 -4.48 -23.61 9.55
C ASN A 71 -5.27 -24.24 10.70
N THR A 72 -6.43 -24.80 10.39
CA THR A 72 -7.22 -25.57 11.35
C THR A 72 -6.93 -27.04 11.12
#